data_AF-A0A7H9VBL8-F1
#
_entry.id   AF-A0A7H9VBL8-F1
#
_cell.length_a   1.000
_cell.length_b   1.000
_cell.length_c   1.000
_cell.angle_alpha   90.00
_cell.angle_beta   90.00
_cell.angle_gamma   90.00
#
_symmetry.space_group_name_H-M   'P 1'
#
loop_
_entity.id
_entity.type
_entity.pdbx_description
1 polymer ?
#
loop_
_entity_poly.entity_id
_entity_poly.type
_entity_poly.pdbx_seq_one_letter_code
_entity_poly.pdbx_strand_id
1 'polypeptide(L)'
;MAEMRATAARLRWLSPKAARRLLTRLLKMQGLPPKRMIYRPTVLLRGARRQVMPNVEHRSHKGLNNPAENSHLPFRKRERTLVSGRQALQHFVSIFSAPSQTNRPLYKFDPIDRR
;
A
#
# COMPACT_ATOMS: atom_id res chain seq x y z
N MET A 1 -0.33 -32.37 8.62
CA MET A 1 -1.24 -31.66 9.56
C MET A 1 -0.77 -30.25 9.97
N ALA A 2 0.53 -30.00 10.21
CA ALA A 2 1.04 -28.67 10.57
C ALA A 2 0.92 -27.64 9.42
N GLU A 3 1.12 -28.05 8.17
CA GLU A 3 1.02 -27.18 6.99
C GLU A 3 -0.40 -26.70 6.70
N MET A 4 -1.42 -27.55 6.93
CA MET A 4 -2.84 -27.17 6.81
C MET A 4 -3.26 -26.13 7.84
N ARG A 5 -2.70 -26.20 9.07
CA ARG A 5 -2.95 -25.20 10.12
C ARG A 5 -2.24 -23.87 9.83
N ALA A 6 -1.03 -23.90 9.26
CA ALA A 6 -0.30 -22.71 8.84
C ALA A 6 -0.94 -22.01 7.62
N THR A 7 -1.43 -22.76 6.63
CA THR A 7 -2.19 -22.22 5.50
C THR A 7 -3.55 -21.69 5.94
N ALA A 8 -4.28 -22.39 6.81
CA ALA A 8 -5.51 -21.87 7.41
C ALA A 8 -5.27 -20.60 8.23
N ALA A 9 -4.18 -20.50 9.00
CA ALA A 9 -3.79 -19.28 9.71
C ALA A 9 -3.42 -18.13 8.75
N ARG A 10 -2.74 -18.43 7.64
CA ARG A 10 -2.44 -17.47 6.56
C ARG A 10 -3.73 -16.95 5.91
N LEU A 11 -4.71 -17.83 5.67
CA LEU A 11 -6.02 -17.48 5.10
C LEU A 11 -6.98 -16.82 6.11
N ARG A 12 -6.78 -17.03 7.42
CA ARG A 12 -7.56 -16.39 8.51
C ARG A 12 -7.43 -14.86 8.49
N TRP A 13 -6.30 -14.34 8.02
CA TRP A 13 -6.07 -12.90 7.82
C TRP A 13 -6.66 -12.36 6.50
N LEU A 14 -7.13 -13.23 5.61
CA LEU A 14 -7.65 -12.91 4.28
C LEU A 14 -9.17 -13.11 4.22
N SER A 15 -9.90 -12.56 5.18
CA SER A 15 -11.37 -12.63 5.16
C SER A 15 -11.99 -11.58 4.21
N PRO A 16 -13.03 -11.93 3.42
CA PRO A 16 -13.77 -10.96 2.60
C PRO A 16 -14.35 -9.81 3.43
N LYS A 17 -14.75 -10.10 4.68
CA LYS A 17 -15.25 -9.11 5.63
C LYS A 17 -14.19 -8.10 6.04
N ALA A 18 -12.94 -8.54 6.29
CA ALA A 18 -11.83 -7.65 6.58
C ALA A 18 -11.48 -6.78 5.37
N ALA A 19 -11.47 -7.35 4.16
CA ALA A 19 -11.22 -6.58 2.93
C ALA A 19 -12.25 -5.45 2.73
N ARG A 20 -13.54 -5.74 2.96
CA ARG A 20 -14.61 -4.73 2.92
C ARG A 20 -14.43 -3.62 3.96
N ARG A 21 -14.14 -4.00 5.21
CA ARG A 21 -13.91 -3.05 6.31
C ARG A 21 -12.71 -2.14 6.02
N LEU A 22 -11.61 -2.72 5.55
CA LEU A 22 -10.40 -1.98 5.17
C LEU A 22 -10.73 -0.96 4.07
N LEU A 23 -11.38 -1.41 3.00
CA LEU A 23 -11.72 -0.55 1.86
C LEU A 23 -12.64 0.61 2.28
N THR A 24 -13.65 0.32 3.11
CA THR A 24 -14.56 1.33 3.65
C THR A 24 -13.82 2.34 4.53
N ARG A 25 -12.90 1.88 5.37
CA ARG A 25 -12.10 2.75 6.24
C ARG A 25 -11.20 3.66 5.42
N LEU A 26 -10.52 3.13 4.41
CA LEU A 26 -9.66 3.92 3.53
C LEU A 26 -10.45 5.03 2.82
N LEU A 27 -11.61 4.70 2.27
CA LEU A 27 -12.49 5.69 1.64
C LEU A 27 -12.95 6.78 2.61
N LYS A 28 -13.34 6.40 3.83
CA LYS A 28 -13.73 7.37 4.87
C LYS A 28 -12.59 8.31 5.23
N MET A 29 -11.36 7.79 5.35
CA MET A 29 -10.18 8.60 5.64
C MET A 29 -9.85 9.58 4.51
N GLN A 30 -10.12 9.19 3.26
CA GLN A 30 -9.83 10.02 2.09
C GLN A 30 -10.89 11.12 1.87
N GLY A 31 -12.09 10.98 2.45
CA GLY A 31 -13.15 11.99 2.44
C GLY A 31 -13.82 12.25 1.08
N LEU A 32 -13.20 11.82 -0.02
CA LEU A 32 -13.68 12.01 -1.39
C LEU A 32 -13.76 10.67 -2.14
N PRO A 33 -14.78 10.47 -2.99
CA PRO A 33 -14.86 9.28 -3.82
C PRO A 33 -13.70 9.29 -4.84
N PRO A 34 -12.88 8.24 -4.90
CA PRO A 34 -11.78 8.18 -5.85
C PRO A 34 -12.31 8.03 -7.27
N LYS A 35 -11.77 8.82 -8.21
CA LYS A 35 -12.09 8.69 -9.65
C LYS A 35 -11.59 7.37 -10.25
N ARG A 36 -10.48 6.85 -9.72
CA ARG A 36 -9.81 5.64 -10.18
C ARG A 36 -9.06 5.00 -9.03
N MET A 37 -9.03 3.68 -8.99
CA MET A 37 -8.21 2.93 -8.04
C MET A 37 -7.08 2.21 -8.75
N ILE A 38 -5.91 2.21 -8.10
CA ILE A 38 -4.73 1.49 -8.53
C ILE A 38 -4.22 0.69 -7.33
N TYR A 39 -4.40 -0.62 -7.40
CA TYR A 39 -3.86 -1.55 -6.41
C TYR A 39 -3.59 -2.89 -7.08
N ARG A 40 -2.67 -3.68 -6.51
CA ARG A 40 -2.38 -5.02 -7.04
C ARG A 40 -3.63 -5.90 -6.92
N PRO A 41 -4.10 -6.52 -8.01
CA PRO A 41 -5.38 -7.22 -8.00
C PRO A 41 -5.29 -8.47 -7.13
N THR A 42 -5.99 -8.45 -5.99
CA THR A 42 -6.25 -9.66 -5.20
C THR A 42 -7.71 -10.05 -5.38
N VAL A 43 -8.00 -11.36 -5.32
CA VAL A 43 -9.37 -11.90 -5.45
C VAL A 43 -10.31 -11.25 -4.42
N LEU A 44 -9.83 -11.04 -3.20
CA LEU A 44 -10.61 -10.50 -2.09
C LEU A 44 -10.89 -9.01 -2.22
N LEU A 45 -9.90 -8.18 -2.59
CA LEU A 45 -10.13 -6.75 -2.82
C LEU A 45 -11.01 -6.52 -4.07
N ARG A 46 -10.91 -7.38 -5.09
CA ARG A 46 -11.83 -7.33 -6.25
C ARG A 46 -13.28 -7.57 -5.83
N GLY A 47 -13.54 -8.59 -5.01
CA GLY A 47 -14.86 -8.86 -4.47
C GLY A 47 -15.38 -7.72 -3.57
N ALA A 48 -14.53 -7.21 -2.68
CA ALA A 48 -14.88 -6.08 -1.81
C ALA A 48 -15.16 -4.79 -2.60
N ARG A 49 -14.38 -4.50 -3.64
CA ARG A 49 -14.57 -3.32 -4.51
C ARG A 49 -15.93 -3.35 -5.20
N ARG A 50 -16.32 -4.49 -5.77
CA ARG A 50 -17.63 -4.65 -6.43
C ARG A 50 -18.80 -4.33 -5.51
N GLN A 51 -18.63 -4.52 -4.20
CA GLN A 51 -19.68 -4.25 -3.21
C GLN A 51 -19.64 -2.83 -2.63
N VAL A 52 -18.46 -2.24 -2.47
CA VAL A 52 -18.30 -0.91 -1.84
C VAL A 52 -18.35 0.23 -2.86
N MET A 53 -17.81 0.02 -4.07
CA MET A 53 -17.75 1.05 -5.12
C MET A 53 -17.74 0.42 -6.52
N PRO A 54 -18.90 -0.02 -7.04
CA PRO A 54 -18.98 -0.68 -8.34
C PRO A 54 -18.61 0.24 -9.51
N ASN A 55 -18.85 1.55 -9.38
CA ASN A 55 -18.73 2.54 -10.46
C ASN A 55 -17.30 3.07 -10.67
N VAL A 56 -16.35 2.72 -9.80
CA VAL A 56 -14.98 3.24 -9.89
C VAL A 56 -14.16 2.35 -10.80
N GLU A 57 -13.39 2.91 -11.73
CA GLU A 57 -12.47 2.17 -12.59
C GLU A 57 -11.27 1.63 -11.76
N HIS A 58 -10.90 0.35 -11.93
CA HIS A 58 -9.69 -0.23 -11.32
C HIS A 58 -8.69 -0.58 -12.41
N ARG A 59 -7.47 -0.08 -12.27
CA ARG A 59 -6.35 -0.41 -13.16
C ARG A 59 -5.30 -1.24 -12.43
N SER A 60 -4.85 -2.29 -13.10
CA SER A 60 -3.85 -3.23 -12.57
C SER A 60 -2.77 -3.58 -13.58
N HIS A 61 -2.36 -2.62 -14.41
CA HIS A 61 -1.23 -2.82 -15.31
C HIS A 61 0.10 -2.83 -14.54
N LYS A 62 1.11 -3.49 -15.11
CA LYS A 62 2.46 -3.59 -14.53
C LYS A 62 3.00 -2.17 -14.29
N GLY A 63 3.55 -1.95 -13.09
CA GLY A 63 4.17 -0.67 -12.74
C GLY A 63 3.23 0.43 -12.22
N LEU A 64 1.91 0.32 -12.42
CA LEU A 64 0.97 1.35 -11.94
C LEU A 64 0.93 1.44 -10.41
N ASN A 65 1.17 0.34 -9.71
CA ASN A 65 1.20 0.33 -8.25
C ASN A 65 2.57 0.68 -7.65
N ASN A 66 3.61 0.96 -8.47
CA ASN A 66 4.94 1.29 -7.99
C ASN A 66 4.96 2.48 -7.02
N PRO A 67 4.19 3.58 -7.20
CA PRO A 67 4.15 4.66 -6.22
C PRO A 67 3.62 4.20 -4.86
N ALA A 68 2.57 3.37 -4.86
CA ALA A 68 2.02 2.80 -3.64
C ALA A 68 3.01 1.82 -3.00
N GLU A 69 3.66 0.95 -3.77
CA GLU A 69 4.68 0.03 -3.26
C GLU A 69 5.92 0.77 -2.72
N ASN A 70 6.37 1.82 -3.42
CA ASN A 70 7.51 2.65 -3.02
C ASN A 70 7.22 3.49 -1.77
N SER A 71 5.96 3.90 -1.55
CA SER A 71 5.55 4.59 -0.33
C SER A 71 5.83 3.77 0.96
N HIS A 72 5.92 2.44 0.82
CA HIS A 72 6.25 1.54 1.93
C HIS A 72 7.76 1.37 2.16
N LEU A 73 8.63 1.87 1.28
CA LEU A 73 10.09 1.75 1.44
C LEU A 73 10.61 2.30 2.76
N PRO A 74 10.26 3.53 3.22
CA PRO A 74 10.75 4.03 4.50
C PRO A 74 10.27 3.15 5.67
N PHE A 75 9.05 2.63 5.61
CA PHE A 75 8.52 1.73 6.64
C PHE A 75 9.24 0.38 6.66
N ARG A 76 9.45 -0.24 5.49
CA ARG A 76 10.22 -1.49 5.37
C ARG A 76 11.66 -1.32 5.81
N LYS A 77 12.29 -0.19 5.47
CA LYS A 77 13.64 0.15 5.95
C LYS A 77 13.63 0.24 7.47
N ARG A 78 12.71 1.02 8.05
CA ARG A 78 12.56 1.13 9.50
C ARG A 78 12.36 -0.22 10.19
N GLU A 79 11.48 -1.06 9.68
CA GLU A 79 11.17 -2.38 10.23
C GLU A 79 12.42 -3.29 10.22
N ARG A 80 13.13 -3.35 9.09
CA ARG A 80 14.42 -4.06 9.01
C ARG A 80 15.43 -3.49 9.99
N THR A 81 15.47 -2.16 10.11
CA THR A 81 16.35 -1.45 11.03
C THR A 81 16.02 -1.79 12.50
N LEU A 82 14.74 -1.88 12.86
CA LEU A 82 14.28 -2.28 14.20
C LEU A 82 14.77 -3.69 14.56
N VAL A 83 14.74 -4.61 13.59
CA VAL A 83 15.25 -5.96 13.77
C VAL A 83 16.78 -5.98 13.88
N SER A 84 17.49 -5.08 13.20
CA SER A 84 18.97 -5.00 13.23
C SER A 84 19.56 -4.30 14.48
N GLY A 85 18.73 -3.89 15.45
CA GLY A 85 19.19 -3.38 16.73
C GLY A 85 19.41 -1.85 16.82
N ARG A 86 19.86 -1.41 17.99
CA ARG A 86 19.83 0.01 18.42
C ARG A 86 20.68 0.96 17.56
N GLN A 87 21.88 0.55 17.16
CA GLN A 87 22.77 1.40 16.36
C GLN A 87 22.15 1.70 14.98
N ALA A 88 21.64 0.67 14.31
CA ALA A 88 20.96 0.82 13.03
C ALA A 88 19.76 1.78 13.15
N LEU A 89 19.00 1.70 14.25
CA LEU A 89 17.88 2.60 14.52
C LEU A 89 18.30 4.06 14.66
N GLN A 90 19.39 4.32 15.35
CA GLN A 90 19.95 5.67 15.48
C GLN A 90 20.35 6.21 14.10
N HIS A 91 20.98 5.40 13.25
CA HIS A 91 21.29 5.79 11.88
C HIS A 91 20.04 6.05 11.02
N PHE A 92 19.01 5.19 11.11
CA PHE A 92 17.75 5.41 10.40
C PHE A 92 17.08 6.71 10.85
N VAL A 93 16.98 6.95 12.16
CA VAL A 93 16.41 8.20 12.68
C VAL A 93 17.23 9.39 12.22
N SER A 94 18.57 9.35 12.27
CA SER A 94 19.43 10.44 11.79
C SER A 94 19.18 10.78 10.31
N ILE A 95 19.07 9.77 9.43
CA ILE A 95 18.83 9.96 7.99
C ILE A 95 17.42 10.47 7.70
N PHE A 96 16.41 10.01 8.44
CA PHE A 96 14.99 10.26 8.14
C PHE A 96 14.31 11.28 9.08
N SER A 97 15.01 11.84 10.07
CA SER A 97 14.48 12.84 11.03
C SER A 97 14.68 14.29 10.57
N ALA A 98 15.55 14.55 9.60
CA ALA A 98 15.69 15.89 9.03
C ALA A 98 14.56 16.14 8.01
N PRO A 99 13.88 17.30 8.01
CA PRO A 99 13.09 17.72 6.87
C PRO A 99 14.07 17.99 5.71
N SER A 100 14.34 16.96 4.90
CA SER A 100 15.28 17.08 3.80
C SER A 100 14.77 18.14 2.81
N GLN A 101 15.50 19.24 2.65
CA GLN A 101 15.31 20.25 1.60
C GLN A 101 15.62 19.70 0.19
N THR A 102 15.30 18.43 -0.06
CA THR A 102 15.53 17.73 -1.32
C THR A 102 14.24 17.03 -1.73
N ASN A 103 13.11 17.75 -1.68
CA ASN A 103 11.97 17.45 -2.56
C ASN A 103 12.32 17.81 -4.02
N ARG A 104 13.43 17.27 -4.54
CA ARG A 104 13.64 17.12 -5.97
C ARG A 104 13.14 15.72 -6.32
N PRO A 105 12.01 15.59 -7.01
CA PRO A 105 11.52 14.27 -7.42
C PRO A 105 12.59 13.64 -8.33
N LEU A 106 13.13 12.48 -7.94
CA LEU A 106 14.04 11.67 -8.76
C LEU A 106 13.34 11.01 -9.96
N TYR A 107 12.20 11.56 -10.40
CA TYR A 107 11.46 11.14 -11.56
C TYR A 107 10.81 12.40 -12.14
N LYS A 108 11.18 12.77 -13.38
CA LYS A 108 10.38 13.71 -14.18
C LYS A 108 8.97 13.12 -14.29
N PHE A 109 7.99 13.78 -13.67
CA PHE A 109 6.60 13.57 -14.04
C PHE A 109 6.45 14.27 -15.40
N ASP A 110 6.56 13.51 -16.49
CA ASP A 110 6.07 14.01 -17.77
C ASP A 110 4.55 14.14 -17.63
N PRO A 111 3.96 15.32 -17.90
CA PRO A 111 2.53 15.50 -17.85
C PRO A 111 1.90 14.54 -18.86
N ILE A 112 1.05 13.63 -18.37
CA ILE A 112 0.20 12.82 -19.23
C ILE A 112 -0.60 13.79 -20.09
N ASP A 113 -0.41 13.69 -21.40
CA ASP A 113 -1.15 14.41 -22.45
C ASP A 113 -2.62 14.59 -22.03
N ARG A 114 -3.03 15.86 -21.90
CA ARG A 114 -4.43 16.23 -21.94
C ARG A 114 -4.86 16.20 -23.40
N ARG A 115 -5.50 15.11 -23.81
CA ARG A 115 -6.43 15.06 -24.93
C ARG A 115 -7.67 14.31 -24.49
#